data_AF-A0A2V6CYA2-F1
#
_entry.id   AF-A0A2V6CYA2-F1
#
_cell.length_a   1.000
_cell.length_b   1.000
_cell.length_c   1.000
_cell.angle_alpha   90.00
_cell.angle_beta   90.00
_cell.angle_gamma   90.00
#
_symmetry.space_group_name_H-M   'P 1'
#
loop_
_entity.id
_entity.type
_entity.pdbx_description
1 polymer ?
#
loop_
_entity_poly.entity_id
_entity_poly.type
_entity_poly.pdbx_seq_one_letter_code
_entity_poly.pdbx_strand_id
1 'polypeptide(L)'
;RHGEADWPNWDKPDDERPLTKRGRKEMKRVAKFLERLKFTPDVILTSPLPRASQTAEIVADHLEIELKTEAALAHGFSVERLRRLLAKTKAECIVVVGHEPEFSEVVKELSGGETKL
;
A
#
# COMPACT_ATOMS: atom_id res chain seq x y z
N ARG A 1 -3.92 -0.93 0.68
CA ARG A 1 -4.42 0.26 -0.05
C ARG A 1 -3.72 1.53 0.46
N HIS A 2 -3.52 2.52 -0.40
CA HIS A 2 -3.03 3.86 -0.03
C HIS A 2 -4.00 4.63 0.90
N GLY A 3 -3.46 5.59 1.66
CA GLY A 3 -4.26 6.54 2.46
C GLY A 3 -5.01 7.56 1.61
N GLU A 4 -5.80 8.43 2.23
CA GLU A 4 -6.60 9.42 1.49
C GLU A 4 -5.72 10.37 0.64
N ALA A 5 -6.08 10.52 -0.63
CA ALA A 5 -5.40 11.34 -1.63
C ALA A 5 -6.28 12.50 -2.13
N ASP A 6 -5.66 13.60 -2.56
CA ASP A 6 -6.37 14.86 -2.87
C ASP A 6 -7.47 14.65 -3.91
N TRP A 7 -8.68 15.08 -3.58
CA TRP A 7 -9.90 15.02 -4.40
C TRP A 7 -10.99 15.92 -3.79
N PRO A 8 -11.86 16.58 -4.59
CA PRO A 8 -11.86 16.69 -6.05
C PRO A 8 -11.01 17.86 -6.58
N ASN A 9 -10.38 18.65 -5.71
CA ASN A 9 -9.64 19.86 -6.07
C ASN A 9 -8.28 19.58 -6.76
N TRP A 10 -8.04 18.36 -7.25
CA TRP A 10 -6.83 17.98 -7.96
C TRP A 10 -7.04 18.15 -9.46
N ASP A 11 -6.22 18.98 -10.10
CA ASP A 11 -6.34 19.42 -11.49
C ASP A 11 -5.28 18.81 -12.44
N LYS A 12 -4.45 17.90 -11.92
CA LYS A 12 -3.40 17.18 -12.66
C LYS A 12 -3.79 15.72 -12.91
N PRO A 13 -2.97 14.91 -13.62
CA PRO A 13 -3.23 13.49 -13.80
C PRO A 13 -3.45 12.75 -12.47
N ASP A 14 -4.35 11.76 -12.47
CA ASP A 14 -4.66 10.97 -11.27
C ASP A 14 -3.41 10.31 -10.68
N ASP A 15 -2.54 9.78 -11.54
CA ASP A 15 -1.30 9.11 -11.17
C ASP A 15 -0.30 10.03 -10.45
N GLU A 16 -0.48 11.35 -10.50
CA GLU A 16 0.35 12.32 -9.76
C GLU A 16 -0.24 12.69 -8.38
N ARG A 17 -1.44 12.21 -8.04
CA ARG A 17 -2.15 12.60 -6.82
C ARG A 17 -1.36 12.24 -5.56
N PRO A 18 -1.05 13.21 -4.69
CA PRO A 18 -0.44 12.96 -3.40
C PRO A 18 -1.50 12.63 -2.34
N LEU A 19 -1.04 12.16 -1.19
CA LEU A 19 -1.85 12.11 0.03
C LEU A 19 -2.26 13.51 0.48
N THR A 20 -3.51 13.64 0.94
CA THR A 20 -3.98 14.86 1.61
C THR A 20 -3.27 15.05 2.95
N LYS A 21 -3.36 16.26 3.52
CA LYS A 21 -2.92 16.49 4.92
C LYS A 21 -3.63 15.56 5.91
N ARG A 22 -4.91 15.24 5.66
CA ARG A 22 -5.69 14.31 6.50
C ARG A 22 -5.17 12.88 6.33
N GLY A 23 -5.01 12.41 5.09
CA GLY A 23 -4.49 11.07 4.79
C GLY A 23 -3.10 10.82 5.39
N ARG A 24 -2.19 11.81 5.33
CA ARG A 24 -0.88 11.71 6.01
C ARG A 24 -1.02 11.57 7.52
N LYS A 25 -1.92 12.33 8.15
CA LYS A 25 -2.16 12.27 9.61
C LYS A 25 -2.76 10.92 10.01
N GLU A 26 -3.66 10.38 9.19
CA GLU A 26 -4.25 9.05 9.41
C GLU A 26 -3.20 7.95 9.26
N MET A 27 -2.36 8.00 8.24
CA MET A 27 -1.30 7.01 8.06
C MET A 27 -0.27 7.04 9.19
N LYS A 28 0.06 8.21 9.74
CA LYS A 28 0.90 8.30 10.96
C LYS A 28 0.25 7.63 12.17
N ARG A 29 -1.08 7.69 12.32
CA ARG A 29 -1.79 6.99 13.39
C ARG A 29 -1.77 5.48 13.19
N VAL A 30 -1.97 5.02 11.95
CA VAL A 30 -1.85 3.61 11.58
C VAL A 30 -0.44 3.09 11.87
N ALA A 31 0.58 3.82 11.44
CA ALA A 31 1.98 3.45 11.65
C ALA A 31 2.32 3.32 13.15
N LYS A 32 1.94 4.31 13.97
CA LYS A 32 2.09 4.25 15.44
C LYS A 32 1.32 3.10 16.08
N PHE A 33 0.17 2.74 15.51
CA PHE A 33 -0.60 1.58 15.99
C PHE A 33 0.13 0.27 15.68
N LEU A 34 0.65 0.10 14.47
CA LEU A 34 1.45 -1.07 14.07
C LEU A 34 2.72 -1.21 14.93
N GLU A 35 3.41 -0.10 15.19
CA GLU A 35 4.57 -0.05 16.08
C GLU A 35 4.23 -0.55 17.48
N ARG A 36 3.11 -0.06 18.06
CA ARG A 36 2.61 -0.53 19.36
C ARG A 36 2.25 -2.00 19.40
N LEU A 37 1.81 -2.57 18.28
CA LEU A 37 1.57 -4.00 18.14
C LEU A 37 2.85 -4.82 17.98
N LYS A 38 4.02 -4.15 17.92
CA LYS A 38 5.32 -4.76 17.59
C LYS A 38 5.27 -5.52 16.25
N PHE A 39 4.44 -5.01 15.33
CA PHE A 39 4.34 -5.59 13.99
C PHE A 39 5.61 -5.25 13.21
N THR A 40 6.33 -6.28 12.80
CA THR A 40 7.68 -6.20 12.20
C THR A 40 7.68 -6.97 10.88
N PRO A 41 7.15 -6.37 9.79
CA PRO A 41 7.24 -6.99 8.48
C PRO A 41 8.69 -6.97 7.98
N ASP A 42 9.07 -7.95 7.16
CA ASP A 42 10.44 -8.03 6.63
C ASP A 42 10.70 -6.94 5.58
N VAL A 43 9.66 -6.57 4.83
CA VAL A 43 9.73 -5.57 3.76
C VAL A 43 8.36 -4.95 3.48
N ILE A 44 8.39 -3.68 3.06
CA ILE A 44 7.23 -2.99 2.51
C ILE A 44 7.44 -2.82 1.00
N LEU A 45 6.48 -3.29 0.20
CA LEU A 45 6.44 -3.12 -1.25
C LEU A 45 5.38 -2.07 -1.59
N THR A 46 5.73 -1.07 -2.39
CA THR A 46 4.82 0.01 -2.73
C THR A 46 4.73 0.28 -4.23
N SER A 47 3.54 0.66 -4.68
CA SER A 47 3.31 1.26 -5.98
C SER A 47 4.13 2.54 -6.17
N PRO A 48 4.63 2.83 -7.39
CA PRO A 48 5.36 4.07 -7.67
C PRO A 48 4.48 5.32 -7.63
N LEU A 49 3.14 5.19 -7.61
CA LEU A 49 2.26 6.35 -7.60
C LEU A 49 2.35 7.10 -6.25
N PRO A 50 2.37 8.45 -6.23
CA PRO A 50 2.73 9.23 -5.04
C PRO A 50 1.87 8.94 -3.81
N ARG A 51 0.56 8.79 -3.96
CA ARG A 51 -0.34 8.44 -2.85
C ARG A 51 0.05 7.13 -2.16
N ALA A 52 0.48 6.13 -2.91
CA ALA A 52 0.88 4.84 -2.37
C ALA A 52 2.32 4.88 -1.81
N SER A 53 3.26 5.50 -2.54
CA SER A 53 4.64 5.66 -2.07
C SER A 53 4.67 6.42 -0.73
N GLN A 54 3.97 7.55 -0.64
CA GLN A 54 3.89 8.37 0.58
C GLN A 54 3.19 7.64 1.74
N THR A 55 2.22 6.77 1.43
CA THR A 55 1.59 5.91 2.44
C THR A 55 2.63 4.95 3.02
N ALA A 56 3.38 4.29 2.15
CA ALA A 56 4.37 3.30 2.52
C ALA A 56 5.58 3.92 3.24
N GLU A 57 6.07 5.06 2.77
CA GLU A 57 7.14 5.85 3.41
C GLU A 57 6.79 6.17 4.87
N ILE A 58 5.58 6.69 5.13
CA ILE A 58 5.14 7.00 6.50
C ILE A 58 5.20 5.77 7.43
N VAL A 59 4.81 4.60 6.91
CA VAL A 59 4.80 3.35 7.69
C VAL A 59 6.22 2.81 7.85
N ALA A 60 7.02 2.79 6.78
CA ALA A 60 8.41 2.34 6.78
C ALA A 60 9.26 3.14 7.77
N ASP A 61 9.12 4.47 7.77
CA ASP A 61 9.85 5.37 8.67
C ASP A 61 9.55 5.12 10.15
N HIS A 62 8.31 4.76 10.49
CA HIS A 62 7.93 4.47 11.89
C HIS A 62 8.35 3.09 12.33
N LEU A 63 8.32 2.10 11.43
CA LEU A 63 8.65 0.71 11.75
C LEU A 63 10.13 0.38 11.51
N GLU A 64 10.89 1.32 10.95
CA GLU A 64 12.29 1.14 10.52
C GLU A 64 12.48 -0.04 9.56
N ILE A 65 11.56 -0.20 8.61
CA ILE A 65 11.53 -1.33 7.65
C ILE A 65 11.99 -0.89 6.26
N GLU A 66 12.66 -1.81 5.55
CA GLU A 66 13.05 -1.61 4.16
C GLU A 66 11.82 -1.38 3.26
N LEU A 67 11.87 -0.32 2.46
CA LEU A 67 10.85 0.02 1.46
C LEU A 67 11.38 -0.24 0.05
N LYS A 68 10.61 -0.98 -0.77
CA LYS A 68 10.91 -1.22 -2.18
C LYS A 68 9.75 -0.78 -3.08
N THR A 69 10.08 -0.11 -4.18
CA THR A 69 9.10 0.29 -5.19
C THR A 69 8.91 -0.81 -6.22
N GLU A 70 7.66 -1.14 -6.51
CA GLU A 70 7.28 -2.23 -7.42
C GLU A 70 6.28 -1.72 -8.46
N ALA A 71 6.74 -1.60 -9.71
CA ALA A 71 5.92 -1.10 -10.82
C ALA A 71 4.66 -1.95 -11.06
N ALA A 72 4.71 -3.25 -10.71
CA ALA A 72 3.57 -4.15 -10.82
C ALA A 72 2.38 -3.77 -9.92
N LEU A 73 2.60 -2.90 -8.91
CA LEU A 73 1.58 -2.38 -8.00
C LEU A 73 0.98 -1.04 -8.48
N ALA A 74 1.43 -0.48 -9.61
CA ALA A 74 0.84 0.73 -10.19
C ALA A 74 -0.58 0.48 -10.68
N HIS A 75 -0.72 -0.48 -11.59
CA HIS A 75 -1.96 -0.81 -12.28
C HIS A 75 -1.95 -2.30 -12.66
N GLY A 76 -3.14 -2.90 -12.75
CA GLY A 76 -3.37 -4.29 -13.13
C GLY A 76 -2.98 -5.30 -12.06
N PHE A 77 -3.02 -4.95 -10.78
CA PHE A 77 -2.70 -5.89 -9.70
C PHE A 77 -3.69 -7.05 -9.68
N SER A 78 -3.17 -8.27 -9.51
CA SER A 78 -3.95 -9.52 -9.59
C SER A 78 -3.28 -10.61 -8.77
N VAL A 79 -3.98 -11.72 -8.51
CA VAL A 79 -3.41 -12.87 -7.78
C VAL A 79 -2.18 -13.41 -8.51
N GLU A 80 -2.19 -13.43 -9.83
CA GLU A 80 -1.04 -13.88 -10.63
C GLU A 80 0.17 -12.94 -10.48
N ARG A 81 -0.05 -11.62 -10.47
CA ARG A 81 1.01 -10.64 -10.20
C ARG A 81 1.52 -10.74 -8.77
N LEU A 82 0.64 -10.93 -7.80
CA LEU A 82 1.03 -11.16 -6.41
C LEU A 82 1.90 -12.42 -6.30
N ARG A 83 1.51 -13.54 -6.91
CA ARG A 83 2.33 -14.78 -6.94
C ARG A 83 3.73 -14.53 -7.51
N ARG A 84 3.84 -13.80 -8.63
CA ARG A 84 5.13 -13.41 -9.21
C ARG A 84 5.96 -12.52 -8.28
N LEU A 85 5.31 -11.59 -7.59
CA LEU A 85 5.96 -10.68 -6.67
C LEU A 85 6.51 -11.42 -5.44
N LEU A 86 5.71 -12.30 -4.85
CA LEU A 86 6.09 -13.15 -3.73
C LEU A 86 7.24 -14.10 -4.11
N ALA A 87 7.19 -14.72 -5.29
CA ALA A 87 8.25 -15.62 -5.76
C ALA A 87 9.63 -14.95 -5.89
N LYS A 88 9.67 -13.63 -6.07
CA LYS A 88 10.90 -12.84 -6.17
C LYS A 88 11.37 -12.29 -4.82
N THR A 89 10.49 -12.26 -3.82
CA THR A 89 10.74 -11.61 -2.54
C THR A 89 11.06 -12.68 -1.49
N LYS A 90 12.30 -12.67 -0.98
CA LYS A 90 12.72 -13.58 0.10
C LYS A 90 12.33 -13.00 1.46
N ALA A 91 11.05 -13.10 1.81
CA ALA A 91 10.47 -12.60 3.06
C ALA A 91 9.31 -13.50 3.50
N GLU A 92 9.05 -13.58 4.81
CA GLU A 92 7.92 -14.29 5.39
C GLU A 92 6.71 -13.36 5.59
N CYS A 93 6.95 -12.11 5.98
CA CYS A 93 5.92 -11.10 6.19
C CYS A 93 6.16 -9.90 5.28
N ILE A 94 5.25 -9.70 4.32
CA ILE A 94 5.33 -8.62 3.34
C ILE A 94 4.11 -7.71 3.47
N VAL A 95 4.35 -6.41 3.59
CA VAL A 95 3.30 -5.38 3.44
C VAL A 95 3.29 -4.91 1.99
N VAL A 96 2.10 -4.89 1.37
CA VAL A 96 1.93 -4.39 0.01
C VAL A 96 1.02 -3.16 0.03
N VAL A 97 1.47 -2.07 -0.61
CA VAL A 97 0.73 -0.81 -0.69
C VAL A 97 0.43 -0.46 -2.16
N GLY A 98 -0.85 -0.41 -2.50
CA GLY A 98 -1.35 -0.09 -3.84
C GLY A 98 -2.79 0.43 -3.80
N HIS A 99 -3.59 0.07 -4.79
CA HIS A 99 -4.83 0.77 -5.14
C HIS A 99 -6.07 -0.13 -5.16
N GLU A 100 -7.24 0.49 -5.05
CA GLU A 100 -8.53 -0.17 -5.31
C GLU A 100 -8.92 -0.04 -6.79
N PRO A 101 -9.79 -0.92 -7.31
CA PRO A 101 -10.45 -2.05 -6.64
C PRO A 101 -9.59 -3.32 -6.55
N GLU A 102 -8.45 -3.33 -7.23
CA GLU A 102 -7.62 -4.52 -7.47
C GLU A 102 -7.21 -5.25 -6.18
N PHE A 103 -6.91 -4.49 -5.11
CA PHE A 103 -6.56 -5.09 -3.81
C PHE A 103 -7.74 -5.85 -3.20
N SER A 104 -8.94 -5.27 -3.22
CA SER A 104 -10.14 -5.95 -2.71
C SER A 104 -10.48 -7.18 -3.56
N GLU A 105 -10.30 -7.11 -4.88
CA GLU A 105 -10.49 -8.25 -5.78
C GLU A 105 -9.51 -9.38 -5.49
N VAL A 106 -8.22 -9.07 -5.29
CA VAL A 106 -7.19 -10.06 -4.91
C VAL A 106 -7.50 -10.69 -3.56
N VAL A 107 -7.88 -9.91 -2.56
CA VAL A 107 -8.28 -10.43 -1.24
C VAL A 107 -9.48 -11.36 -1.38
N LYS A 108 -10.46 -10.99 -2.21
CA LYS A 108 -11.64 -11.81 -2.49
C LYS A 108 -11.30 -13.13 -3.16
N GLU A 109 -10.46 -13.11 -4.19
CA GLU A 109 -10.04 -14.33 -4.89
C GLU A 109 -9.25 -15.29 -3.97
N LEU A 110 -8.39 -14.76 -3.10
CA LEU A 110 -7.56 -15.57 -2.20
C LEU A 110 -8.32 -16.14 -1.01
N SER A 111 -9.24 -15.37 -0.42
CA SER A 111 -9.93 -15.74 0.81
C SER A 111 -11.33 -16.33 0.58
N GLY A 112 -11.91 -16.11 -0.60
CA GLY A 112 -13.33 -16.33 -0.87
C GLY A 112 -14.26 -15.34 -0.13
N GLY A 113 -13.71 -14.41 0.67
CA GLY A 113 -14.45 -13.40 1.41
C GLY A 113 -14.73 -12.16 0.56
N GLU A 114 -15.81 -11.44 0.87
CA GLU A 114 -16.14 -10.18 0.20
C GLU A 114 -16.10 -9.02 1.19
N THR A 115 -15.42 -7.94 0.81
CA THR A 115 -15.38 -6.69 1.57
C THR A 115 -16.39 -5.71 0.99
N LYS A 116 -17.33 -5.24 1.81
CA LYS A 116 -18.10 -4.03 1.49
C LYS A 116 -17.18 -2.82 1.71
N LEU A 117 -16.79 -2.17 0.61
CA LEU A 117 -16.04 -0.91 0.63
C LEU A 117 -16.94 0.27 1.01
#